data_AF-A0A3D2SY23-F1
#
_entry.id   AF-A0A3D2SY23-F1
#
_cell.length_a   1.000
_cell.length_b   1.000
_cell.length_c   1.000
_cell.angle_alpha   90.00
_cell.angle_beta   90.00
_cell.angle_gamma   90.00
#
_symmetry.space_group_name_H-M   'P 1'
#
loop_
_entity.id
_entity.type
_entity.pdbx_description
1 polymer ?
#
loop_
_entity_poly.entity_id
_entity_poly.type
_entity_poly.pdbx_seq_one_letter_code
_entity_poly.pdbx_strand_id
1 'polypeptide(L)'
;MKYQRGNALIYILIGVALFAALSYTFSRNASTGSTSLTDEQTTLYAHQLINHAQQMEQVVQQMLMTGSTIDDIDFTKPDEAGYGTNAQHQVYHPSGGGMNLFNESNTNLFGPNSYTWDGWTYNTQTNVEWTSTGVDDIIFTFLNISGPVCAKVNEILIGDDTVPVETLPPRNTFSEPEGGNSDLTATNCASCEGKYHFCAQDNQVAGVRAFYNIIASE
;
A
#
# COMPACT_ATOMS: atom_id res chain seq x y z
N MET A 1 -47.57 -41.69 -12.77
CA MET A 1 -46.70 -40.98 -11.81
C MET A 1 -45.36 -40.74 -12.51
N LYS A 2 -45.01 -39.49 -12.83
CA LYS A 2 -43.75 -39.15 -13.52
C LYS A 2 -42.64 -38.99 -12.48
N TYR A 3 -41.69 -39.92 -12.45
CA TYR A 3 -40.47 -39.76 -11.67
C TYR A 3 -39.49 -38.91 -12.48
N GLN A 4 -39.31 -37.66 -12.05
CA GLN A 4 -38.31 -36.77 -12.60
C GLN A 4 -36.94 -37.27 -12.12
N ARG A 5 -36.18 -37.91 -13.01
CA ARG A 5 -34.79 -38.29 -12.75
C ARG A 5 -33.95 -37.01 -12.73
N GLY A 6 -33.87 -36.39 -11.57
CA GLY A 6 -32.93 -35.29 -11.32
C GLY A 6 -31.51 -35.79 -11.53
N ASN A 7 -30.75 -35.08 -12.35
CA ASN A 7 -29.39 -35.44 -12.70
C ASN A 7 -28.45 -35.10 -11.53
N ALA A 8 -28.36 -35.99 -10.54
CA ALA A 8 -27.50 -35.86 -9.37
C ALA A 8 -26.03 -35.57 -9.74
N LEU A 9 -25.60 -35.96 -10.94
CA LEU A 9 -24.26 -35.73 -11.46
C LEU A 9 -23.96 -34.23 -11.69
N ILE A 10 -24.95 -33.40 -12.04
CA ILE A 10 -24.76 -31.95 -12.23
C ILE A 10 -24.50 -31.24 -10.90
N TYR A 11 -25.21 -31.62 -9.83
CA TYR A 11 -25.02 -31.01 -8.52
C TYR A 11 -23.62 -31.32 -7.95
N ILE A 12 -23.10 -32.52 -8.20
CA ILE A 12 -21.74 -32.90 -7.81
C ILE A 12 -20.71 -32.06 -8.59
N LEU A 13 -20.89 -31.89 -9.91
CA LEU A 13 -19.99 -31.07 -10.73
C LEU A 13 -19.97 -29.61 -10.30
N ILE A 14 -21.13 -29.03 -9.98
CA ILE A 14 -21.21 -27.65 -9.45
C ILE A 14 -20.49 -27.56 -8.09
N GLY A 15 -20.69 -28.54 -7.20
CA GLY A 15 -20.01 -28.58 -5.91
C GLY A 15 -18.48 -28.63 -6.03
N VAL A 16 -17.96 -29.48 -6.93
CA VAL A 16 -16.51 -29.58 -7.19
C VAL A 16 -15.97 -28.31 -7.85
N ALA A 17 -16.70 -27.70 -8.78
CA ALA A 17 -16.28 -26.45 -9.42
C ALA A 17 -16.20 -25.28 -8.42
N LEU A 18 -17.19 -25.15 -7.52
CA LEU A 18 -17.18 -24.15 -6.47
C LEU A 18 -16.08 -24.40 -5.44
N PHE A 19 -15.86 -25.67 -5.07
CA PHE A 19 -14.78 -26.04 -4.16
C PHE A 19 -13.40 -25.79 -4.79
N ALA A 20 -13.24 -26.04 -6.09
CA ALA A 20 -12.03 -25.73 -6.82
C ALA A 20 -11.80 -24.22 -6.95
N ALA A 21 -12.84 -23.43 -7.21
CA ALA A 21 -12.75 -21.98 -7.24
C ALA A 21 -12.33 -21.40 -5.88
N LEU A 22 -12.92 -21.90 -4.77
CA LEU A 22 -12.55 -21.51 -3.42
C LEU A 22 -11.14 -22.02 -3.02
N SER A 23 -10.76 -23.21 -3.46
CA SER A 23 -9.41 -23.74 -3.23
C SER A 23 -8.36 -22.91 -3.97
N TYR A 24 -8.68 -22.39 -5.15
CA TYR A 24 -7.79 -21.53 -5.92
C TYR A 24 -7.60 -20.15 -5.27
N THR A 25 -8.65 -19.58 -4.66
CA THR A 25 -8.52 -18.35 -3.86
C THR A 25 -7.68 -18.59 -2.60
N PHE A 26 -7.89 -19.71 -1.90
CA PHE A 26 -7.12 -20.03 -0.70
C PHE A 26 -5.65 -20.41 -0.99
N SER A 27 -5.40 -21.09 -2.12
CA SER A 27 -4.05 -21.51 -2.51
C SER A 27 -3.18 -20.33 -2.99
N ARG A 28 -3.78 -19.23 -3.50
CA ARG A 28 -3.06 -17.96 -3.70
C ARG A 28 -2.57 -17.34 -2.39
N ASN A 29 -3.32 -17.48 -1.29
CA ASN A 29 -2.85 -17.05 0.04
C ASN A 29 -1.73 -17.96 0.57
N ALA A 30 -1.71 -19.24 0.19
CA ALA A 30 -0.70 -20.20 0.61
C ALA A 30 0.61 -20.15 -0.21
N SER A 31 0.64 -19.50 -1.38
CA SER A 31 1.81 -19.49 -2.27
C SER A 31 2.91 -18.48 -1.92
N THR A 32 2.83 -17.75 -0.80
CA THR A 32 3.96 -16.94 -0.33
C THR A 32 4.91 -17.81 0.50
N GLY A 33 5.77 -18.55 -0.20
CA GLY A 33 6.94 -19.21 0.38
C GLY A 33 8.01 -18.20 0.77
N SER A 34 7.78 -17.44 1.84
CA SER A 34 8.79 -16.72 2.61
C SER A 34 8.82 -17.33 4.01
N THR A 35 10.01 -17.51 4.58
CA THR A 35 10.29 -17.91 5.97
C THR A 35 9.11 -17.59 6.89
N SER A 36 8.49 -18.61 7.52
CA SER A 36 7.25 -18.38 8.29
C SER A 36 7.53 -17.38 9.41
N LEU A 37 7.17 -16.12 9.19
CA LEU A 37 7.23 -15.10 10.21
C LEU A 37 6.34 -15.54 11.34
N THR A 38 6.81 -15.39 12.58
CA THR A 38 5.91 -15.60 13.71
C THR A 38 4.88 -14.47 13.74
N ASP A 39 3.76 -14.71 14.40
CA ASP A 39 2.71 -13.68 14.54
C ASP A 39 3.26 -12.44 15.25
N GLU A 40 4.16 -12.62 16.21
CA GLU A 40 4.83 -11.51 16.92
C GLU A 40 5.74 -10.71 15.99
N GLN A 41 6.52 -11.38 15.14
CA GLN A 41 7.37 -10.70 14.15
C GLN A 41 6.53 -9.94 13.13
N THR A 42 5.48 -10.56 12.62
CA THR A 42 4.55 -9.94 11.66
C THR A 42 3.89 -8.71 12.27
N THR A 43 3.45 -8.79 13.53
CA THR A 43 2.86 -7.67 14.26
C THR A 43 3.87 -6.55 14.50
N LEU A 44 5.09 -6.88 14.91
CA LEU A 44 6.18 -5.91 15.07
C LEU A 44 6.47 -5.15 13.78
N TYR A 45 6.55 -5.88 12.66
CA TYR A 45 6.83 -5.35 11.33
C TYR A 45 5.68 -4.47 10.81
N ALA A 46 4.43 -4.88 11.01
CA ALA A 46 3.27 -4.05 10.69
C ALA A 46 3.31 -2.73 11.47
N HIS A 47 3.59 -2.78 12.78
CA HIS A 47 3.75 -1.57 13.59
C HIS A 47 4.93 -0.72 13.14
N GLN A 48 6.04 -1.31 12.69
CA GLN A 48 7.17 -0.55 12.17
C GLN A 48 6.76 0.30 10.95
N LEU A 49 6.00 -0.27 10.01
CA LEU A 49 5.49 0.46 8.84
C LEU A 49 4.49 1.55 9.23
N ILE A 50 3.51 1.20 10.08
CA ILE A 50 2.47 2.12 10.55
C ILE A 50 3.08 3.30 11.30
N ASN A 51 3.99 3.04 12.25
CA ASN A 51 4.62 4.10 13.03
C ASN A 51 5.46 5.03 12.15
N HIS A 52 6.10 4.50 11.11
CA HIS A 52 6.88 5.32 10.20
C HIS A 52 5.98 6.20 9.31
N ALA A 53 4.88 5.64 8.80
CA ALA A 53 3.88 6.41 8.06
C ALA A 53 3.27 7.54 8.92
N GLN A 54 2.92 7.25 10.17
CA GLN A 54 2.39 8.27 11.11
C GLN A 54 3.42 9.36 11.44
N GLN A 55 4.70 9.00 11.59
CA GLN A 55 5.76 10.00 11.77
C GLN A 55 5.90 10.89 10.54
N MET A 56 5.83 10.29 9.34
CA MET A 56 5.86 11.04 8.07
C MET A 56 4.71 12.03 7.98
N GLU A 57 3.49 11.58 8.30
CA GLU A 57 2.29 12.41 8.34
C GLU A 57 2.46 13.59 9.30
N GLN A 58 2.90 13.34 10.54
CA GLN A 58 3.13 14.40 11.52
C GLN A 58 4.16 15.43 11.05
N VAL A 59 5.26 14.97 10.45
CA VAL A 59 6.32 15.84 9.93
C VAL A 59 5.78 16.71 8.78
N VAL A 60 5.11 16.12 7.80
CA VAL A 60 4.57 16.86 6.66
C VAL A 60 3.49 17.85 7.11
N GLN A 61 2.57 17.44 7.98
CA GLN A 61 1.56 18.34 8.55
C GLN A 61 2.18 19.51 9.31
N GLN A 62 3.25 19.27 10.08
CA GLN A 62 4.01 20.34 10.72
C GLN A 62 4.62 21.30 9.69
N MET A 63 5.23 20.77 8.62
CA MET A 63 5.82 21.59 7.56
C MET A 63 4.79 22.47 6.86
N LEU A 64 3.60 21.93 6.58
CA LEU A 64 2.47 22.67 6.03
C LEU A 64 2.01 23.79 6.98
N MET A 65 1.85 23.50 8.28
CA MET A 65 1.51 24.50 9.29
C MET A 65 2.57 25.62 9.43
N THR A 66 3.84 25.31 9.18
CA THR A 66 4.93 26.30 9.24
C THR A 66 5.11 27.11 7.96
N GLY A 67 4.30 26.86 6.93
CA GLY A 67 4.24 27.68 5.72
C GLY A 67 4.74 27.02 4.44
N SER A 68 4.98 25.70 4.44
CA SER A 68 5.15 24.95 3.18
C SER A 68 3.78 24.74 2.53
N THR A 69 3.71 24.77 1.20
CA THR A 69 2.56 24.21 0.46
C THR A 69 2.82 22.74 0.11
N ILE A 70 1.79 22.01 -0.32
CA ILE A 70 1.95 20.62 -0.77
C ILE A 70 3.01 20.51 -1.88
N ASP A 71 2.97 21.44 -2.84
CA ASP A 71 3.92 21.52 -3.96
C ASP A 71 5.36 21.86 -3.55
N ASP A 72 5.54 22.50 -2.38
CA ASP A 72 6.87 22.83 -1.86
C ASP A 72 7.55 21.63 -1.20
N ILE A 73 6.78 20.63 -0.73
CA ILE A 73 7.29 19.50 0.04
C ILE A 73 8.27 18.68 -0.82
N ASP A 74 9.50 18.60 -0.35
CA ASP A 74 10.60 17.93 -1.04
C ASP A 74 11.03 16.68 -0.26
N PHE A 75 10.94 15.53 -0.92
CA PHE A 75 11.33 14.23 -0.38
C PHE A 75 12.75 13.80 -0.81
N THR A 76 13.56 14.72 -1.34
CA THR A 76 14.96 14.47 -1.71
C THR A 76 15.75 13.92 -0.52
N LYS A 77 16.39 12.76 -0.72
CA LYS A 77 17.14 12.05 0.32
C LYS A 77 18.55 12.64 0.51
N PRO A 78 19.17 12.44 1.69
CA PRO A 78 20.53 12.92 1.98
C PRO A 78 21.63 12.50 0.98
N ASP A 79 21.44 11.39 0.27
CA ASP A 79 22.36 10.85 -0.74
C ASP A 79 22.03 11.27 -2.18
N GLU A 80 20.94 12.02 -2.39
CA GLU A 80 20.48 12.45 -3.70
C GLU A 80 20.97 13.87 -4.05
N ALA A 81 21.13 14.12 -5.35
CA ALA A 81 21.46 15.44 -5.85
C ALA A 81 20.27 16.39 -5.60
N GLY A 82 20.53 17.54 -4.98
CA GLY A 82 19.49 18.51 -4.60
C GLY A 82 19.26 18.59 -3.09
N TYR A 83 19.74 17.62 -2.31
CA TYR A 83 19.68 17.69 -0.85
C TYR A 83 20.37 18.94 -0.30
N GLY A 84 19.67 19.68 0.56
CA GLY A 84 20.09 20.96 1.13
C GLY A 84 19.79 22.19 0.28
N THR A 85 19.32 22.05 -0.97
CA THR A 85 19.02 23.19 -1.86
C THR A 85 17.79 23.96 -1.39
N ASN A 86 16.75 23.23 -0.94
CA ASN A 86 15.55 23.80 -0.36
C ASN A 86 15.29 23.26 1.05
N ALA A 87 16.31 23.40 1.90
CA ALA A 87 16.44 22.75 3.20
C ALA A 87 15.23 22.91 4.16
N GLN A 88 14.42 23.96 4.02
CA GLN A 88 13.25 24.21 4.87
C GLN A 88 12.02 23.41 4.45
N HIS A 89 11.94 23.05 3.17
CA HIS A 89 10.84 22.25 2.62
C HIS A 89 11.23 20.79 2.41
N GLN A 90 12.46 20.42 2.79
CA GLN A 90 12.93 19.05 2.72
C GLN A 90 12.55 18.23 3.95
N VAL A 91 11.82 17.13 3.72
CA VAL A 91 11.28 16.25 4.76
C VAL A 91 12.40 15.61 5.58
N TYR A 92 13.49 15.18 4.93
CA TYR A 92 14.61 14.51 5.60
C TYR A 92 15.67 15.48 6.13
N HIS A 93 15.60 16.76 5.77
CA HIS A 93 16.61 17.73 6.18
C HIS A 93 16.33 18.23 7.61
N PRO A 94 17.33 18.36 8.51
CA PRO A 94 17.12 18.81 9.88
C PRO A 94 16.49 20.20 10.03
N SER A 95 16.66 21.06 9.03
CA SER A 95 16.05 22.39 8.99
C SER A 95 14.64 22.42 8.39
N GLY A 96 14.19 21.31 7.80
CA GLY A 96 12.82 21.14 7.33
C GLY A 96 12.10 20.18 8.27
N GLY A 97 11.83 18.96 7.80
CA GLY A 97 11.10 17.96 8.58
C GLY A 97 11.94 17.16 9.58
N GLY A 98 13.25 17.01 9.33
CA GLY A 98 14.15 16.22 10.18
C GLY A 98 13.76 14.73 10.30
N MET A 99 12.99 14.19 9.36
CA MET A 99 12.55 12.82 9.36
C MET A 99 13.72 11.86 9.09
N ASN A 100 13.73 10.71 9.77
CA ASN A 100 14.71 9.66 9.46
C ASN A 100 14.23 8.86 8.25
N LEU A 101 15.16 8.40 7.41
CA LEU A 101 14.84 7.45 6.34
C LEU A 101 14.34 6.13 6.95
N PHE A 102 13.40 5.48 6.26
CA PHE A 102 12.98 4.13 6.65
C PHE A 102 14.15 3.15 6.51
N ASN A 103 14.29 2.24 7.47
CA ASN A 103 15.31 1.20 7.43
C ASN A 103 14.82 -0.01 6.63
N GLU A 104 15.28 -0.11 5.39
CA GLU A 104 14.94 -1.20 4.45
C GLU A 104 15.81 -2.44 4.60
N SER A 105 16.77 -2.47 5.54
CA SER A 105 17.72 -3.60 5.67
C SER A 105 17.06 -4.91 6.10
N ASN A 106 15.85 -4.84 6.67
CA ASN A 106 15.09 -6.03 7.05
C ASN A 106 14.29 -6.58 5.86
N THR A 107 14.93 -7.47 5.11
CA THR A 107 14.35 -8.16 3.93
C THR A 107 13.06 -8.94 4.22
N ASN A 108 12.77 -9.29 5.49
CA ASN A 108 11.53 -9.98 5.85
C ASN A 108 10.29 -9.07 5.82
N LEU A 109 10.47 -7.74 5.79
CA LEU A 109 9.37 -6.79 5.57
C LEU A 109 8.83 -6.87 4.15
N PHE A 110 9.69 -7.27 3.21
CA PHE A 110 9.42 -7.23 1.78
C PHE A 110 9.06 -8.61 1.22
N GLY A 111 8.48 -8.61 0.03
CA GLY A 111 8.16 -9.81 -0.71
C GLY A 111 9.40 -10.64 -1.04
N PRO A 112 9.23 -11.93 -1.38
CA PRO A 112 10.34 -12.83 -1.67
C PRO A 112 11.10 -12.47 -2.97
N ASN A 113 10.47 -11.71 -3.87
CA ASN A 113 11.09 -11.18 -5.07
C ASN A 113 11.64 -9.81 -4.75
N SER A 114 12.88 -9.51 -5.14
CA SER A 114 13.43 -8.17 -5.01
C SER A 114 13.31 -7.40 -6.32
N TYR A 115 12.89 -6.15 -6.23
CA TYR A 115 12.78 -5.21 -7.33
C TYR A 115 13.56 -3.93 -7.04
N THR A 116 13.89 -3.18 -8.08
CA THR A 116 14.60 -1.89 -7.96
C THR A 116 13.76 -0.80 -7.31
N TRP A 117 12.45 -1.02 -7.18
CA TRP A 117 11.46 -0.12 -6.59
C TRP A 117 10.93 -0.65 -5.25
N ASP A 118 11.56 -1.68 -4.68
CA ASP A 118 11.30 -2.09 -3.29
C ASP A 118 11.63 -0.94 -2.33
N GLY A 119 10.93 -0.89 -1.20
CA GLY A 119 11.17 0.13 -0.18
C GLY A 119 9.99 1.06 -0.03
N TRP A 120 10.26 2.36 0.02
CA TRP A 120 9.22 3.39 0.10
C TRP A 120 9.37 4.44 -1.00
N THR A 121 8.25 5.09 -1.30
CA THR A 121 8.11 6.13 -2.32
C THR A 121 6.99 7.09 -1.92
N TYR A 122 6.82 8.15 -2.68
CA TYR A 122 5.76 9.12 -2.52
C TYR A 122 5.12 9.44 -3.88
N ASN A 123 3.92 10.01 -3.82
CA ASN A 123 3.23 10.62 -4.94
C ASN A 123 2.58 11.92 -4.46
N THR A 124 2.71 12.97 -5.26
CA THR A 124 2.23 14.33 -5.01
C THR A 124 1.34 14.83 -6.16
N GLN A 125 0.95 13.94 -7.07
CA GLN A 125 0.28 14.25 -8.34
C GLN A 125 -1.03 13.48 -8.52
N THR A 126 -1.60 13.02 -7.42
CA THR A 126 -2.83 12.24 -7.39
C THR A 126 -3.84 12.93 -6.49
N ASN A 127 -4.95 13.36 -7.05
CA ASN A 127 -6.10 13.74 -6.25
C ASN A 127 -6.83 12.50 -5.74
N VAL A 128 -7.20 12.48 -4.46
CA VAL A 128 -8.03 11.43 -3.88
C VAL A 128 -9.44 11.95 -3.67
N GLU A 129 -10.43 11.25 -4.24
CA GLU A 129 -11.84 11.70 -4.24
C GLU A 129 -12.40 11.94 -2.83
N TRP A 130 -11.92 11.18 -1.83
CA TRP A 130 -12.41 11.26 -0.45
C TRP A 130 -11.60 12.19 0.48
N THR A 131 -10.61 12.95 -0.02
CA THR A 131 -9.86 13.93 0.78
C THR A 131 -10.45 15.34 0.72
N SER A 132 -11.50 15.57 -0.08
CA SER A 132 -12.35 16.78 -0.15
C SER A 132 -11.77 18.03 -0.82
N THR A 133 -10.59 17.94 -1.42
CA THR A 133 -9.78 19.12 -1.79
C THR A 133 -9.87 19.47 -3.27
N GLY A 134 -10.01 18.45 -4.14
CA GLY A 134 -9.93 18.62 -5.60
C GLY A 134 -8.54 19.04 -6.10
N VAL A 135 -7.52 18.96 -5.23
CA VAL A 135 -6.10 19.22 -5.50
C VAL A 135 -5.31 17.93 -5.25
N ASP A 136 -4.11 17.83 -5.79
CA ASP A 136 -3.24 16.67 -5.57
C ASP A 136 -2.90 16.49 -4.09
N ASP A 137 -2.99 15.26 -3.61
CA ASP A 137 -2.68 14.86 -2.26
C ASP A 137 -1.27 14.27 -2.17
N ILE A 138 -0.70 14.24 -0.97
CA ILE A 138 0.57 13.55 -0.72
C ILE A 138 0.27 12.14 -0.22
N ILE A 139 0.68 11.16 -1.03
CA ILE A 139 0.56 9.73 -0.73
C ILE A 139 1.95 9.17 -0.49
N PHE A 140 2.17 8.60 0.69
CA PHE A 140 3.38 7.89 1.06
C PHE A 140 3.16 6.38 1.05
N THR A 141 3.99 5.66 0.29
CA THR A 141 3.74 4.27 -0.05
C THR A 141 4.94 3.40 0.24
N PHE A 142 4.71 2.27 0.90
CA PHE A 142 5.67 1.18 0.94
C PHE A 142 5.37 0.17 -0.16
N LEU A 143 6.36 -0.18 -0.95
CA LEU A 143 6.24 -1.08 -2.08
C LEU A 143 6.81 -2.46 -1.77
N ASN A 144 6.19 -3.48 -2.38
CA ASN A 144 6.55 -4.89 -2.26
C ASN A 144 6.55 -5.39 -0.80
N ILE A 145 5.54 -5.06 0.00
CA ILE A 145 5.42 -5.58 1.36
C ILE A 145 5.07 -7.07 1.36
N SER A 146 5.61 -7.82 2.31
CA SER A 146 5.31 -9.24 2.47
C SER A 146 3.81 -9.47 2.74
N GLY A 147 3.27 -10.58 2.24
CA GLY A 147 1.84 -10.90 2.37
C GLY A 147 1.31 -10.89 3.80
N PRO A 148 1.97 -11.59 4.74
CA PRO A 148 1.56 -11.60 6.15
C PRO A 148 1.58 -10.21 6.78
N VAL A 149 2.60 -9.39 6.49
CA VAL A 149 2.72 -8.04 7.06
C VAL A 149 1.62 -7.13 6.49
N CYS A 150 1.34 -7.20 5.19
CA CYS A 150 0.28 -6.43 4.55
C CYS A 150 -1.11 -6.74 5.13
N ALA A 151 -1.44 -8.02 5.30
CA ALA A 151 -2.67 -8.45 5.94
C ALA A 151 -2.75 -7.95 7.40
N LYS A 152 -1.64 -8.03 8.13
CA LYS A 152 -1.57 -7.56 9.52
C LYS A 152 -1.71 -6.06 9.66
N VAL A 153 -1.21 -5.28 8.71
CA VAL A 153 -1.41 -3.83 8.65
C VAL A 153 -2.91 -3.51 8.50
N ASN A 154 -3.60 -4.18 7.57
CA ASN A 154 -5.05 -3.96 7.41
C ASN A 154 -5.83 -4.41 8.66
N GLU A 155 -5.47 -5.54 9.27
CA GLU A 155 -6.09 -6.00 10.52
C GLU A 155 -5.97 -4.94 11.62
N ILE A 156 -4.81 -4.31 11.77
CA ILE A 156 -4.55 -3.28 12.79
C ILE A 156 -5.30 -1.98 12.49
N LEU A 157 -5.30 -1.52 11.23
CA LEU A 157 -5.80 -0.19 10.87
C LEU A 157 -7.30 -0.16 10.61
N ILE A 158 -7.85 -1.20 9.97
CA ILE A 158 -9.25 -1.25 9.53
C ILE A 158 -10.01 -2.45 10.09
N GLY A 159 -9.36 -3.32 10.88
CA GLY A 159 -10.02 -4.48 11.50
C GLY A 159 -10.30 -5.65 10.55
N ASP A 160 -9.68 -5.65 9.37
CA ASP A 160 -9.90 -6.63 8.31
C ASP A 160 -8.54 -7.06 7.74
N ASP A 161 -8.23 -8.35 7.68
CA ASP A 161 -6.95 -8.87 7.18
C ASP A 161 -6.93 -9.09 5.66
N THR A 162 -8.02 -8.77 4.98
CA THR A 162 -8.12 -8.95 3.53
C THR A 162 -7.19 -8.00 2.79
N VAL A 163 -6.49 -8.56 1.80
CA VAL A 163 -5.63 -7.83 0.88
C VAL A 163 -6.20 -8.01 -0.52
N PRO A 164 -7.11 -7.11 -0.96
CA PRO A 164 -7.71 -7.20 -2.28
C PRO A 164 -6.68 -6.91 -3.38
N VAL A 165 -6.93 -7.44 -4.57
CA VAL A 165 -6.17 -7.13 -5.78
C VAL A 165 -6.82 -5.92 -6.43
N GLU A 166 -6.12 -4.81 -6.53
CA GLU A 166 -6.66 -3.56 -7.04
C GLU A 166 -6.71 -3.51 -8.55
N THR A 167 -7.70 -2.81 -9.10
CA THR A 167 -7.81 -2.58 -10.54
C THR A 167 -6.73 -1.63 -11.06
N LEU A 168 -6.30 -0.69 -10.24
CA LEU A 168 -5.12 0.11 -10.49
C LEU A 168 -3.90 -0.57 -9.85
N PRO A 169 -2.77 -0.74 -10.59
CA PRO A 169 -1.54 -1.26 -10.01
C PRO A 169 -1.03 -0.25 -8.97
N PRO A 170 -1.04 -0.57 -7.66
CA PRO A 170 -0.62 0.34 -6.61
C PRO A 170 0.82 0.86 -6.81
N ARG A 171 1.67 0.05 -7.46
CA ARG A 171 3.01 0.45 -7.86
C ARG A 171 3.01 1.64 -8.82
N ASN A 172 2.10 1.71 -9.78
CA ASN A 172 2.10 2.80 -10.76
C ASN A 172 1.16 3.95 -10.36
N THR A 173 0.28 3.78 -9.38
CA THR A 173 -0.62 4.86 -8.95
C THR A 173 -0.06 5.61 -7.75
N PHE A 174 0.71 4.93 -6.90
CA PHE A 174 1.19 5.51 -5.64
C PHE A 174 2.71 5.67 -5.59
N SER A 175 3.38 5.72 -6.75
CA SER A 175 4.82 6.00 -6.85
C SER A 175 5.15 6.98 -7.98
N GLU A 176 5.91 8.01 -7.67
CA GLU A 176 6.62 8.83 -8.65
C GLU A 176 8.04 8.28 -8.89
N PRO A 177 8.65 8.46 -10.09
CA PRO A 177 8.15 9.21 -11.26
C PRO A 177 7.55 8.31 -12.37
N GLU A 178 7.46 7.00 -12.16
CA GLU A 178 7.09 6.04 -13.22
C GLU A 178 5.57 5.79 -13.33
N GLY A 179 4.80 6.29 -12.36
CA GLY A 179 3.37 6.10 -12.25
C GLY A 179 2.56 7.19 -12.95
N GLY A 180 1.78 6.83 -13.97
CA GLY A 180 0.91 7.79 -14.63
C GLY A 180 -0.12 8.37 -13.66
N ASN A 181 -0.07 9.69 -13.48
CA ASN A 181 -0.96 10.51 -12.64
C ASN A 181 -2.42 10.10 -12.88
N SER A 182 -2.98 9.38 -11.91
CA SER A 182 -4.34 8.87 -12.00
C SER A 182 -5.02 9.14 -10.67
N ASP A 183 -5.98 10.06 -10.68
CA ASP A 183 -6.80 10.38 -9.51
C ASP A 183 -7.37 9.10 -8.90
N LEU A 184 -7.35 9.01 -7.58
CA LEU A 184 -7.89 7.88 -6.86
C LEU A 184 -9.39 8.11 -6.62
N THR A 185 -10.23 7.28 -7.24
CA THR A 185 -11.69 7.41 -7.20
C THR A 185 -12.32 6.09 -6.76
N ALA A 186 -13.56 6.14 -6.25
CA ALA A 186 -14.33 4.94 -5.93
C ALA A 186 -14.52 4.01 -7.16
N THR A 187 -14.44 4.57 -8.38
CA THR A 187 -14.57 3.81 -9.62
C THR A 187 -13.32 2.97 -9.94
N ASN A 188 -12.13 3.51 -9.67
CA ASN A 188 -10.86 2.87 -10.07
C ASN A 188 -10.14 2.18 -8.90
N CYS A 189 -10.53 2.46 -7.66
CA CYS A 189 -10.15 1.71 -6.48
C CYS A 189 -11.33 1.61 -5.48
N ALA A 190 -12.32 0.78 -5.79
CA ALA A 190 -13.50 0.60 -4.93
C ALA A 190 -13.14 0.10 -3.52
N SER A 191 -12.09 -0.72 -3.38
CA SER A 191 -11.61 -1.18 -2.08
C SER A 191 -10.82 -0.13 -1.31
N CYS A 192 -10.33 0.93 -1.96
CA CYS A 192 -9.69 2.07 -1.32
C CYS A 192 -10.69 3.10 -0.80
N GLU A 193 -11.95 3.08 -1.26
CA GLU A 193 -12.91 4.15 -0.99
C GLU A 193 -13.03 4.46 0.52
N GLY A 194 -12.74 5.71 0.88
CA GLY A 194 -12.78 6.20 2.25
C GLY A 194 -11.62 5.73 3.16
N LYS A 195 -10.61 5.06 2.61
CA LYS A 195 -9.44 4.58 3.36
C LYS A 195 -8.24 5.48 3.13
N TYR A 196 -7.79 6.12 4.20
CA TYR A 196 -6.56 6.93 4.23
C TYR A 196 -5.29 6.08 4.29
N HIS A 197 -5.40 4.86 4.82
CA HIS A 197 -4.31 3.91 4.91
C HIS A 197 -4.83 2.54 4.52
N PHE A 198 -4.19 1.89 3.55
CA PHE A 198 -4.62 0.58 3.12
C PHE A 198 -3.50 -0.18 2.42
N CYS A 199 -3.44 -1.48 2.69
CA CYS A 199 -2.52 -2.38 2.02
C CYS A 199 -3.27 -3.23 0.99
N ALA A 200 -2.82 -3.18 -0.25
CA ALA A 200 -3.49 -3.84 -1.36
C ALA A 200 -2.48 -4.50 -2.31
N GLN A 201 -2.96 -5.47 -3.09
CA GLN A 201 -2.15 -6.24 -4.00
C GLN A 201 -2.20 -5.67 -5.42
N ASP A 202 -1.06 -5.68 -6.09
CA ASP A 202 -0.91 -5.30 -7.49
C ASP A 202 -1.51 -6.35 -8.44
N ASN A 203 -2.21 -5.87 -9.49
CA ASN A 203 -2.82 -6.73 -10.50
C ASN A 203 -1.94 -7.01 -11.72
N GLN A 204 -0.87 -6.24 -11.93
CA GLN A 204 0.10 -6.42 -13.01
C GLN A 204 1.24 -7.36 -12.59
N VAL A 205 1.64 -7.30 -11.32
CA VAL A 205 2.72 -8.12 -10.78
C VAL A 205 2.21 -8.98 -9.62
N ALA A 206 2.07 -10.28 -9.88
CA ALA A 206 1.53 -11.21 -8.90
C ALA A 206 2.39 -11.26 -7.62
N GLY A 207 1.73 -11.13 -6.46
CA GLY A 207 2.37 -11.21 -5.14
C GLY A 207 3.02 -9.93 -4.66
N VAL A 208 3.04 -8.87 -5.47
CA VAL A 208 3.49 -7.53 -5.05
C VAL A 208 2.34 -6.83 -4.33
N ARG A 209 2.66 -6.21 -3.19
CA ARG A 209 1.68 -5.49 -2.37
C ARG A 209 2.23 -4.12 -2.04
N ALA A 210 1.36 -3.14 -1.97
CA ALA A 210 1.71 -1.80 -1.56
C ALA A 210 0.85 -1.38 -0.37
N PHE A 211 1.49 -0.73 0.60
CA PHE A 211 0.81 -0.09 1.72
C PHE A 211 0.88 1.42 1.52
N TYR A 212 -0.22 2.03 1.09
CA TYR A 212 -0.29 3.46 0.87
C TYR A 212 -0.88 4.18 2.09
N ASN A 213 -0.46 5.43 2.26
CA ASN A 213 -0.86 6.31 3.34
C ASN A 213 -1.06 7.71 2.75
N ILE A 214 -2.27 8.24 2.81
CA ILE A 214 -2.55 9.63 2.47
C ILE A 214 -2.11 10.46 3.68
N ILE A 215 -1.03 11.23 3.53
CA ILE A 215 -0.37 11.94 4.63
C ILE A 215 -0.64 13.45 4.62
N ALA A 216 -1.05 14.00 3.48
CA ALA A 216 -1.53 15.37 3.40
C ALA A 216 -2.54 15.53 2.28
N SER A 217 -3.48 16.43 2.51
CA SER A 217 -4.51 16.88 1.58
C SER A 217 -4.77 18.36 1.86
N GLU A 218 -4.96 19.18 0.82
CA GLU A 218 -5.17 20.64 0.93
C GLU A 218 -6.56 21.08 1.43
#